data_AF-A0A9Q3DRB3-F1
#
_entry.id   AF-A0A9Q3DRB3-F1
#
_cell.length_a   1.000
_cell.length_b   1.000
_cell.length_c   1.000
_cell.angle_alpha   90.00
_cell.angle_beta   90.00
_cell.angle_gamma   90.00
#
_symmetry.space_group_name_H-M   'P 1'
#
loop_
_entity.id
_entity.type
_entity.pdbx_description
1 polymer ?
#
loop_
_entity_poly.entity_id
_entity_poly.type
_entity_poly.pdbx_seq_one_letter_code
_entity_poly.pdbx_strand_id
1 'polypeptide(L)'
;MKEINCRRNWPWWGPWWKRQIIQNYSNGTWIWQKTMSFENDKYSVDKDSYEWCLRQSKILKGIDPQMNIQMRNNKLLTQIPGELAHALKCRCNQNCTLDDIENTLQDVR
;
A
#
# COMPACT_ATOMS: atom_id res chain seq x y z
N MET A 1 -7.42 -43.32 -3.98
CA MET A 1 -7.88 -41.94 -4.25
C MET A 1 -6.77 -41.22 -4.98
N LYS A 2 -6.99 -40.77 -6.22
CA LYS A 2 -5.98 -40.04 -6.99
C LYS A 2 -6.04 -38.57 -6.56
N GLU A 3 -4.96 -38.05 -6.00
CA GLU A 3 -4.81 -36.61 -5.76
C GLU A 3 -4.87 -35.88 -7.10
N ILE A 4 -5.92 -35.08 -7.29
CA ILE A 4 -6.05 -34.21 -8.45
C ILE A 4 -5.16 -32.99 -8.17
N ASN A 5 -3.96 -33.01 -8.73
CA ASN A 5 -3.02 -31.90 -8.68
C ASN A 5 -3.59 -30.72 -9.51
N CYS A 6 -4.36 -29.85 -8.85
CA CYS A 6 -4.99 -28.67 -9.46
C CYS A 6 -3.99 -27.53 -9.77
N ARG A 7 -2.77 -27.83 -10.23
CA ARG A 7 -1.96 -26.84 -10.96
C ARG A 7 -2.55 -26.71 -12.37
N ARG A 8 -3.68 -26.01 -12.46
CA ARG A 8 -4.36 -25.67 -13.71
C ARG A 8 -3.36 -24.91 -14.58
N ASN A 9 -2.73 -25.64 -15.51
CA ASN A 9 -1.73 -25.10 -16.43
C ASN A 9 -2.46 -24.15 -17.38
N TRP A 10 -2.49 -22.88 -17.01
CA TRP A 10 -3.18 -21.85 -17.78
C TRP A 10 -2.48 -21.76 -19.14
N PRO A 11 -3.21 -21.73 -20.27
CA PRO A 11 -2.61 -21.49 -21.57
C PRO A 11 -1.62 -20.32 -21.55
N TRP A 12 -0.59 -20.33 -22.40
CA TRP A 12 0.46 -19.29 -22.44
C TRP A 12 -0.09 -17.86 -22.63
N TRP A 13 -1.25 -17.74 -23.28
CA TRP A 13 -1.99 -16.48 -23.45
C TRP A 13 -2.82 -16.06 -22.22
N GLY A 14 -3.01 -16.94 -21.26
CA GLY A 14 -3.79 -16.73 -20.04
C GLY A 14 -3.33 -15.56 -19.18
N PRO A 15 -2.04 -15.51 -18.80
CA PRO A 15 -1.46 -14.37 -18.09
C PRO A 15 -1.55 -13.06 -18.90
N TRP A 16 -1.55 -13.14 -20.23
CA TRP A 16 -1.71 -11.97 -21.10
C TRP A 16 -3.14 -11.43 -21.04
N TRP A 17 -4.16 -12.29 -21.22
CA TRP A 17 -5.56 -11.88 -21.11
C TRP A 17 -5.93 -11.44 -19.70
N LYS A 18 -5.38 -12.07 -18.66
CA LYS A 18 -5.55 -11.61 -17.28
C LYS A 18 -5.02 -10.19 -17.09
N ARG A 19 -3.85 -9.87 -17.67
CA ARG A 19 -3.31 -8.50 -17.66
C ARG A 19 -4.17 -7.53 -18.46
N GLN A 20 -4.67 -7.92 -19.63
CA GLN A 20 -5.56 -7.08 -20.44
C GLN A 20 -6.89 -6.79 -19.74
N ILE A 21 -7.48 -7.78 -19.07
CA ILE A 21 -8.71 -7.58 -18.30
C ILE A 21 -8.46 -6.63 -17.13
N ILE A 22 -7.36 -6.83 -16.40
CA ILE A 22 -6.99 -5.91 -15.33
C ILE A 22 -6.71 -4.52 -15.89
N GLN A 23 -5.98 -4.36 -16.99
CA GLN A 23 -5.66 -3.03 -17.52
C GLN A 23 -6.89 -2.30 -18.08
N ASN A 24 -7.75 -3.00 -18.82
CA ASN A 24 -8.88 -2.36 -19.52
C ASN A 24 -10.16 -2.29 -18.68
N TYR A 25 -10.31 -3.17 -17.67
CA TYR A 25 -11.50 -3.27 -16.82
C TYR A 25 -11.20 -3.13 -15.33
N SER A 26 -9.97 -2.82 -14.91
CA SER A 26 -9.78 -2.26 -13.56
C SER A 26 -10.57 -0.97 -13.50
N ASN A 27 -11.61 -1.01 -12.68
CA ASN A 27 -12.64 0.01 -12.73
C ASN A 27 -12.01 1.33 -12.27
N GLY A 28 -11.91 2.34 -13.15
CA GLY A 28 -11.38 3.66 -12.78
C GLY A 28 -12.11 4.22 -11.55
N THR A 29 -13.39 3.89 -11.40
CA THR A 29 -14.19 4.17 -10.19
C THR A 29 -13.65 3.47 -8.94
N TRP A 30 -13.17 2.23 -9.04
CA TRP A 30 -12.55 1.53 -7.90
C TRP A 30 -11.21 2.15 -7.51
N ILE A 31 -10.38 2.51 -8.49
CA ILE A 31 -9.11 3.21 -8.23
C ILE A 31 -9.41 4.55 -7.54
N TRP A 32 -10.37 5.31 -8.08
CA TRP A 32 -10.81 6.56 -7.48
C TRP A 32 -11.32 6.38 -6.04
N GLN A 33 -12.19 5.39 -5.78
CA GLN A 33 -12.67 5.07 -4.43
C GLN A 33 -11.52 4.70 -3.48
N LYS A 34 -10.52 3.95 -3.94
CA LYS A 34 -9.35 3.61 -3.14
C LYS A 34 -8.46 4.82 -2.87
N THR A 35 -8.26 5.71 -3.84
CA THR A 35 -7.55 6.98 -3.64
C THR A 35 -8.28 7.85 -2.63
N MET A 36 -9.59 7.99 -2.72
CA MET A 36 -10.39 8.74 -1.74
C MET A 36 -10.31 8.10 -0.35
N SER A 37 -10.31 6.77 -0.26
CA SER A 37 -10.13 6.07 1.03
C SER A 37 -8.75 6.31 1.65
N PHE A 38 -7.72 6.42 0.81
CA PHE A 38 -6.36 6.77 1.23
C PHE A 38 -6.28 8.20 1.76
N GLU A 39 -6.84 9.16 1.01
CA GLU A 39 -6.78 10.59 1.35
C GLU A 39 -7.60 10.98 2.58
N ASN A 40 -8.67 10.23 2.86
CA ASN A 40 -9.53 10.47 4.02
C ASN A 40 -9.01 9.79 5.31
N ASP A 41 -8.17 8.75 5.23
CA ASP A 41 -7.70 8.00 6.39
C ASP A 41 -6.36 8.52 6.94
N LYS A 42 -6.40 9.74 7.47
CA LYS A 42 -5.26 10.35 8.17
C LYS A 42 -4.88 9.56 9.43
N TYR A 43 -3.59 9.55 9.74
CA TYR A 43 -3.08 8.95 10.97
C TYR A 43 -3.52 9.76 12.19
N SER A 44 -3.86 9.05 13.26
CA SER A 44 -4.17 9.63 14.58
C SER A 44 -3.48 8.79 15.65
N VAL A 45 -3.03 9.43 16.73
CA VAL A 45 -2.26 8.78 17.81
C VAL A 45 -3.05 7.68 18.52
N ASP A 46 -4.39 7.74 18.45
CA ASP A 46 -5.28 6.74 19.03
C ASP A 46 -5.35 5.42 18.24
N LYS A 47 -4.87 5.38 16.99
CA LYS A 47 -4.88 4.19 16.14
C LYS A 47 -3.63 3.34 16.36
N ASP A 48 -3.75 2.04 16.12
CA ASP A 48 -2.58 1.16 16.04
C ASP A 48 -1.74 1.53 14.80
N SER A 49 -0.49 1.94 15.05
CA SER A 49 0.47 2.34 14.02
C SER A 49 0.75 1.20 13.05
N TYR A 50 0.84 -0.05 13.52
CA TYR A 50 1.11 -1.22 12.68
C TYR A 50 -0.04 -1.46 11.70
N GLU A 51 -1.25 -1.56 12.24
CA GLU A 51 -2.44 -1.84 11.46
C GLU A 51 -2.69 -0.75 10.42
N TRP A 52 -2.52 0.51 10.81
CA TRP A 52 -2.67 1.65 9.91
C TRP A 52 -1.64 1.61 8.78
N CYS A 53 -0.35 1.45 9.10
CA CYS A 53 0.72 1.34 8.10
C CYS A 53 0.48 0.20 7.09
N LEU A 54 0.08 -0.96 7.58
CA LEU A 54 -0.25 -2.10 6.73
C LEU A 54 -1.44 -1.84 5.81
N ARG A 55 -2.53 -1.26 6.35
CA ARG A 55 -3.73 -0.93 5.58
C ARG A 55 -3.41 0.06 4.48
N GLN A 56 -2.72 1.14 4.81
CA GLN A 56 -2.32 2.17 3.85
C GLN A 56 -1.35 1.62 2.79
N SER A 57 -0.39 0.78 3.17
CA SER A 57 0.49 0.12 2.19
C SER A 57 -0.27 -0.81 1.24
N LYS A 58 -1.30 -1.52 1.71
CA LYS A 58 -2.13 -2.37 0.84
C LYS A 58 -2.95 -1.54 -0.15
N ILE A 59 -3.50 -0.41 0.29
CA ILE A 59 -4.24 0.52 -0.57
C ILE A 59 -3.33 1.09 -1.66
N LEU A 60 -2.14 1.57 -1.29
CA LEU A 60 -1.16 2.12 -2.24
C LEU A 60 -0.71 1.08 -3.27
N LYS A 61 -0.43 -0.16 -2.85
CA LYS A 61 -0.12 -1.27 -3.77
C LYS A 61 -1.29 -1.63 -4.68
N GLY A 62 -2.53 -1.45 -4.21
CA GLY A 62 -3.74 -1.68 -5.00
C GLY A 62 -3.98 -0.60 -6.06
N ILE A 63 -3.65 0.67 -5.74
CA ILE A 63 -3.77 1.80 -6.67
C ILE A 63 -2.67 1.76 -7.73
N ASP A 64 -1.43 1.53 -7.31
CA ASP A 64 -0.28 1.44 -8.20
C ASP A 64 0.65 0.28 -7.79
N PRO A 65 0.51 -0.88 -8.47
CA PRO A 65 1.36 -2.05 -8.21
C PRO A 65 2.84 -1.85 -8.55
N GLN A 66 3.20 -0.83 -9.33
CA GLN A 66 4.58 -0.53 -9.72
C GLN A 66 5.20 0.58 -8.85
N MET A 67 4.51 1.00 -7.78
CA MET A 67 4.97 2.07 -6.92
C MET A 67 6.29 1.71 -6.21
N ASN A 68 7.30 2.55 -6.40
CA ASN A 68 8.57 2.44 -5.69
C ASN A 68 8.39 2.65 -4.17
N ILE A 69 9.27 2.02 -3.39
CA ILE A 69 9.32 2.14 -1.93
C ILE A 69 9.34 3.61 -1.50
N GLN A 70 10.18 4.43 -2.14
CA GLN A 70 10.30 5.86 -1.85
C GLN A 70 8.99 6.62 -2.10
N MET A 71 8.33 6.37 -3.24
CA MET A 71 7.05 7.01 -3.58
C MET A 71 5.95 6.63 -2.58
N ARG A 72 5.88 5.36 -2.20
CA ARG A 72 4.95 4.87 -1.18
C ARG A 72 5.19 5.57 0.16
N ASN A 73 6.44 5.67 0.59
CA ASN A 73 6.79 6.28 1.87
C ASN A 73 6.44 7.78 1.87
N ASN A 74 6.75 8.50 0.78
CA ASN A 74 6.35 9.90 0.63
C ASN A 74 4.83 10.08 0.72
N LYS A 75 4.05 9.19 0.10
CA LYS A 75 2.58 9.22 0.21
C LYS A 75 2.11 8.92 1.64
N LEU A 76 2.70 7.96 2.33
CA LEU A 76 2.37 7.68 3.74
C LEU A 76 2.64 8.91 4.62
N LEU A 77 3.78 9.57 4.44
CA LEU A 77 4.13 10.79 5.18
C LEU A 77 3.13 11.94 4.95
N THR A 78 2.49 12.03 3.77
CA THR A 78 1.44 13.04 3.54
C THR A 78 0.16 12.80 4.33
N GLN A 79 -0.09 11.56 4.78
CA GLN A 79 -1.26 11.21 5.58
C GLN A 79 -1.03 11.38 7.09
N ILE A 80 0.19 11.71 7.50
CA ILE A 80 0.56 11.91 8.89
C ILE A 80 0.50 13.41 9.21
N PRO A 81 -0.21 13.83 10.27
CA PRO A 81 -0.37 15.24 10.58
C PRO A 81 0.88 15.85 11.24
N GLY A 82 1.18 17.11 10.90
CA GLY A 82 1.94 18.05 11.72
C GLY A 82 3.32 17.58 12.19
N GLU A 83 3.56 17.68 13.50
CA GLU A 83 4.85 17.46 14.15
C GLU A 83 5.36 16.01 14.00
N LEU A 84 4.45 15.04 13.95
CA LEU A 84 4.78 13.63 13.69
C LEU A 84 5.41 13.45 12.31
N ALA A 85 4.86 14.13 11.29
CA ALA A 85 5.42 14.08 9.95
C ALA A 85 6.81 14.71 9.88
N HIS A 86 7.08 15.74 10.67
CA HIS A 86 8.41 16.34 10.77
C HIS A 86 9.39 15.38 11.45
N ALA A 87 9.03 14.79 12.59
CA ALA A 87 9.85 13.81 13.31
C ALA A 87 10.19 12.59 12.43
N LEU A 88 9.19 12.08 11.69
CA LEU A 88 9.38 11.01 10.73
C LEU A 88 10.31 11.41 9.58
N LYS A 89 10.15 12.60 8.98
CA LYS A 89 11.05 13.07 7.92
C LYS A 89 12.49 13.21 8.39
N CYS A 90 12.72 13.58 9.65
CA CYS A 90 14.06 13.67 10.22
C CYS A 90 14.70 12.30 10.49
N ARG A 91 13.89 11.27 10.81
CA ARG A 91 14.38 9.95 11.23
C ARG A 91 14.35 8.90 10.11
N CYS A 92 13.40 8.98 9.18
CA CYS A 92 13.24 8.05 8.07
C CYS A 92 13.97 8.56 6.81
N ASN A 93 15.02 7.86 6.40
CA ASN A 93 15.66 8.07 5.10
C ASN A 93 14.72 7.71 3.93
N GLN A 94 15.03 8.17 2.72
CA GLN A 94 14.21 7.92 1.52
C GLN A 94 13.92 6.42 1.26
N ASN A 95 14.77 5.52 1.76
CA ASN A 95 14.64 4.06 1.62
C ASN A 95 14.13 3.36 2.89
N CYS A 96 13.51 4.07 3.82
CA CYS A 96 12.93 3.47 5.03
C CYS A 96 11.96 2.33 4.70
N THR A 97 12.02 1.26 5.49
CA THR A 97 11.04 0.18 5.44
C THR A 97 9.75 0.61 6.11
N LEU A 98 8.68 -0.18 5.93
CA LEU A 98 7.41 0.10 6.60
C LEU A 98 7.58 0.00 8.13
N ASP A 99 8.42 -0.93 8.57
CA ASP A 99 8.72 -1.19 9.98
C ASP A 99 9.50 -0.02 10.60
N ASP A 100 10.39 0.62 9.84
CA ASP A 100 11.08 1.84 10.31
C ASP A 100 10.09 2.98 10.58
N ILE A 101 9.09 3.15 9.70
CA ILE A 101 8.03 4.16 9.87
C ILE A 101 7.17 3.83 11.10
N GLU A 102 6.80 2.57 11.27
CA GLU A 102 6.04 2.09 12.42
C GLU A 102 6.80 2.33 13.74
N ASN A 103 8.06 1.88 13.83
CA ASN A 103 8.88 2.06 15.02
C ASN A 103 9.01 3.54 15.37
N THR A 104 9.18 4.40 14.36
CA THR A 104 9.24 5.84 14.58
C THR A 104 7.90 6.41 15.06
N LEU A 105 6.77 5.89 14.58
CA LEU A 105 5.43 6.29 15.04
C LEU A 105 5.15 5.85 16.48
N GLN A 106 5.68 4.70 16.89
CA GLN A 106 5.60 4.22 18.28
C GLN A 106 6.51 5.02 19.21
N ASP A 107 7.73 5.36 18.77
CA ASP A 107 8.69 6.14 19.56
C ASP A 107 8.23 7.57 19.86
N VAL A 108 7.42 8.16 18.97
CA VAL A 108 6.94 9.55 19.12
C VAL A 108 5.57 9.60 19.83
N ARG A 109 4.94 8.45 20.09
CA ARG A 109 3.72 8.35 20.90
C ARG A 109 4.00 8.61 22.37
#